data_AF-A0A093X759-F1
#
_entry.id   AF-A0A093X759-F1
#
_cell.length_a   1.000
_cell.length_b   1.000
_cell.length_c   1.000
_cell.angle_alpha   90.00
_cell.angle_beta   90.00
_cell.angle_gamma   90.00
#
_symmetry.space_group_name_H-M   'P 1'
#
loop_
_entity.id
_entity.type
_entity.pdbx_description
1 polymer ?
#
loop_
_entity_poly.entity_id
_entity_poly.type
_entity_poly.pdbx_seq_one_letter_code
_entity_poly.pdbx_strand_id
1 'polypeptide(L)'
;MAADVDVFWRTQQCASDERHPPYRFTQRQRAAWNRLVEIAHPRIPPQNPRRSTVLQPGQRRPWELSPSPISRESSHSEDESFTDDDEMDEDIHEDPELDPKLDPVSESAIPPLTPLQRACLDFCIELLNQRVVHREYDCALVCAMAVLGVRDRGGWRTPEDYPPILSKVIKLARFMVVRKAMELAENEDDAEPASSMQENDWDSAYGGSPSPRATPSKKGCLQWVTQMMDRFMVRGSQSPMQWMLDLRTYGLKIHYNTTTEGHVTWQNSDELLYKDVKFTMRQFRGMVDHTVRDARRILMEDLLQCAPDQVPVIPWDQLYDNPFNEDPQ
;
A
#
# COMPACT_ATOMS: atom_id res chain seq x y z
N MET A 1 -4.82 9.84 13.38
CA MET A 1 -6.10 10.06 12.66
C MET A 1 -6.93 11.21 13.24
N ALA A 2 -7.61 11.10 14.39
CA ALA A 2 -8.49 12.19 14.88
C ALA A 2 -7.74 13.51 15.19
N ALA A 3 -6.51 13.42 15.72
CA ALA A 3 -5.65 14.58 15.97
C ALA A 3 -5.10 15.21 14.68
N ASP A 4 -4.85 14.41 13.63
CA ASP A 4 -4.33 14.90 12.34
C ASP A 4 -5.42 15.64 11.56
N VAL A 5 -6.68 15.20 11.68
CA VAL A 5 -7.84 15.86 11.08
C VAL A 5 -8.06 17.26 11.67
N ASP A 6 -7.89 17.44 12.99
CA ASP A 6 -8.00 18.75 13.67
C ASP A 6 -6.87 19.71 13.25
N VAL A 7 -5.64 19.21 13.07
CA VAL A 7 -4.52 20.03 12.55
C VAL A 7 -4.78 20.48 11.11
N PHE A 8 -5.30 19.60 10.26
CA PHE A 8 -5.63 19.92 8.87
C PHE A 8 -6.85 20.86 8.77
N TRP A 9 -7.83 20.70 9.65
CA TRP A 9 -8.99 21.59 9.73
C TRP A 9 -8.62 23.01 10.14
N ARG A 10 -7.77 23.18 11.16
CA ARG A 10 -7.30 24.50 11.62
C ARG A 10 -6.46 25.24 10.57
N THR A 11 -5.66 24.52 9.79
CA THR A 11 -4.87 25.13 8.70
C THR A 11 -5.74 25.62 7.54
N GLN A 12 -6.97 25.10 7.40
CA GLN A 12 -7.92 25.54 6.37
C GLN A 12 -8.81 26.72 6.81
N GLN A 13 -9.01 26.91 8.12
CA GLN A 13 -9.85 27.98 8.68
C GLN A 13 -9.12 29.32 8.91
N CYS A 14 -7.79 29.31 9.04
CA CYS A 14 -7.02 30.56 9.07
C CYS A 14 -7.17 31.27 7.72
N ALA A 15 -7.83 32.43 7.75
CA ALA A 15 -7.99 33.30 6.59
C ALA A 15 -6.62 33.58 5.96
N SER A 16 -6.48 33.13 4.71
CA SER A 16 -5.56 33.64 3.68
C SER A 16 -4.37 34.45 4.18
N ASP A 17 -3.50 33.84 4.97
CA ASP A 17 -2.18 34.40 5.23
C ASP A 17 -1.32 34.01 4.01
N GLU A 18 -0.62 34.96 3.40
CA GLU A 18 0.11 34.86 2.12
C GLU A 18 1.21 33.79 2.08
N ARG A 19 1.33 32.96 3.13
CA ARG A 19 2.37 31.97 3.37
C ARG A 19 1.94 30.53 3.12
N HIS A 20 0.66 30.27 2.85
CA HIS A 20 0.18 28.93 2.50
C HIS A 20 0.04 28.81 0.98
N PRO A 21 0.70 27.82 0.33
CA PRO A 21 0.43 27.55 -1.08
C PRO A 21 -1.08 27.32 -1.24
N PRO A 22 -1.73 27.86 -2.29
CA PRO A 22 -3.17 27.80 -2.44
C PRO A 22 -3.61 26.40 -2.91
N TYR A 23 -3.31 25.35 -2.16
CA TYR A 23 -3.90 24.04 -2.41
C TYR A 23 -5.40 24.17 -2.13
N ARG A 24 -6.20 24.09 -3.18
CA ARG A 24 -7.66 24.21 -3.10
C ARG A 24 -8.25 22.86 -3.40
N PHE A 25 -8.88 22.25 -2.40
CA PHE A 25 -9.76 21.12 -2.64
C PHE A 25 -10.80 21.48 -3.68
N THR A 26 -11.01 20.57 -4.63
CA THR A 26 -12.14 20.63 -5.55
C THR A 26 -13.45 20.59 -4.75
N GLN A 27 -14.56 20.95 -5.38
CA GLN A 27 -15.87 20.90 -4.72
C GLN A 27 -16.18 19.50 -4.17
N ARG A 28 -15.83 18.44 -4.91
CA ARG A 28 -16.04 17.04 -4.49
C ARG A 28 -15.15 16.65 -3.32
N GLN A 29 -13.86 16.97 -3.40
CA GLN A 29 -12.92 16.74 -2.31
C GLN A 29 -13.35 17.48 -1.03
N ARG A 30 -13.82 18.73 -1.15
CA ARG A 30 -14.31 19.50 -0.01
C ARG A 30 -15.57 18.91 0.60
N ALA A 31 -16.50 18.42 -0.23
CA ALA A 31 -17.69 17.73 0.26
C ALA A 31 -17.34 16.44 1.00
N ALA A 32 -16.45 15.62 0.43
CA ALA A 32 -15.97 14.38 1.09
C ALA A 32 -15.22 14.68 2.39
N TRP A 33 -14.37 15.70 2.39
CA TRP A 33 -13.65 16.17 3.58
C TRP A 33 -14.60 16.65 4.67
N ASN A 34 -15.57 17.50 4.35
CA ASN A 34 -16.53 18.00 5.32
C ASN A 34 -17.35 16.85 5.94
N ARG A 35 -17.77 15.87 5.13
CA ARG A 35 -18.46 14.66 5.61
C ARG A 35 -17.59 13.86 6.58
N LEU A 36 -16.31 13.68 6.26
CA LEU A 36 -15.34 13.02 7.14
C LEU A 36 -15.21 13.76 8.47
N VAL A 37 -15.07 15.09 8.43
CA VAL A 37 -14.95 15.95 9.61
C VAL A 37 -16.22 15.91 10.48
N GLU A 38 -17.40 15.98 9.87
CA GLU A 38 -18.70 15.87 10.56
C GLU A 38 -18.84 14.54 11.32
N ILE A 39 -18.44 13.43 10.71
CA ILE A 39 -18.51 12.09 11.33
C ILE A 39 -17.43 11.94 12.43
N ALA A 40 -16.30 12.64 12.29
CA ALA A 40 -15.22 12.60 13.27
C ALA A 40 -15.48 13.48 14.51
N HIS A 41 -16.13 14.65 14.35
CA HIS A 41 -16.35 15.63 15.43
C HIS A 41 -16.98 15.07 16.72
N PRO A 42 -18.03 14.23 16.70
CA PRO A 42 -18.63 13.67 17.91
C PRO A 42 -17.73 12.72 18.68
N ARG A 43 -16.64 12.23 18.06
CA ARG A 43 -15.71 11.26 18.65
C ARG A 43 -14.45 11.91 19.23
N ILE A 44 -14.31 13.23 19.11
CA ILE A 44 -13.21 14.00 19.67
C ILE A 44 -13.69 14.56 21.02
N PRO A 45 -13.15 14.12 22.17
CA PRO A 45 -13.48 14.77 23.44
C PRO A 45 -13.09 16.26 23.37
N PRO A 46 -13.92 17.18 23.88
CA PRO A 46 -13.62 18.61 23.80
C PRO A 46 -12.27 18.89 24.48
N GLN A 47 -11.30 19.39 23.70
CA GLN A 47 -10.06 19.90 24.26
C GLN A 47 -10.39 21.09 25.17
N ASN A 48 -9.99 20.98 26.44
CA ASN A 48 -10.11 22.06 27.41
C ASN A 48 -9.42 23.34 26.86
N PRO A 49 -10.10 24.50 26.82
CA PRO A 49 -9.59 25.73 26.19
C PRO A 49 -8.37 26.36 26.91
N ARG A 50 -7.87 25.75 27.99
CA ARG A 50 -6.69 26.21 28.75
C ARG A 50 -5.36 25.60 28.32
N ARG A 51 -5.33 24.74 27.29
CA ARG A 51 -4.10 24.16 26.76
C ARG A 51 -3.85 24.58 25.31
N SER A 52 -3.89 25.90 25.07
CA SER A 52 -3.28 26.46 23.87
C SER A 52 -1.76 26.43 24.07
N THR A 53 -1.13 25.29 23.77
CA THR A 53 0.34 25.21 23.66
C THR A 53 0.75 25.97 22.42
N VAL A 54 0.97 27.27 22.57
CA VAL A 54 1.91 28.00 21.73
C VAL A 54 3.25 27.29 21.91
N LEU A 55 3.64 26.48 20.93
CA LEU A 55 4.95 25.81 20.91
C LEU A 55 6.02 26.89 20.73
N GLN A 56 6.89 27.04 21.72
CA GLN A 56 8.11 27.84 21.56
C GLN A 56 9.06 27.12 20.58
N PRO A 57 9.97 27.85 19.88
CA PRO A 57 10.93 27.23 18.99
C PRO A 57 11.77 26.20 19.76
N GLY A 58 11.66 24.91 19.40
CA GLY A 58 12.44 23.82 20.02
C GLY A 58 11.64 22.79 20.83
N GLN A 59 10.32 22.94 21.02
CA GLN A 59 9.51 21.87 21.63
C GLN A 59 8.98 20.86 20.60
N ARG A 60 9.33 19.59 20.80
CA ARG A 60 8.80 18.43 20.06
C ARG A 60 7.32 18.21 20.32
N ARG A 61 6.58 17.79 19.30
CA ARG A 61 5.12 17.61 19.38
C ARG A 61 4.74 16.36 20.20
N PRO A 62 3.54 16.31 20.82
CA PRO A 62 3.13 15.16 21.63
C PRO A 62 3.10 13.81 20.90
N TRP A 63 2.89 13.78 19.58
CA TRP A 63 2.96 12.55 18.79
C TRP A 63 4.41 12.13 18.44
N GLU A 64 5.38 13.01 18.66
CA GLU A 64 6.83 12.70 18.63
C GLU A 64 7.31 12.13 19.99
N LEU A 65 6.44 12.10 21.01
CA LEU A 65 6.71 11.57 22.34
C LEU A 65 6.11 10.18 22.57
N SER A 66 5.44 9.61 21.58
CA SER A 66 5.15 8.18 21.59
C SER A 66 6.49 7.45 21.65
N PRO A 67 6.75 6.56 22.62
CA PRO A 67 7.87 5.67 22.50
C PRO A 67 7.62 4.89 21.23
N SER A 68 8.42 5.14 20.18
CA SER A 68 8.60 4.13 19.16
C SER A 68 8.88 2.84 19.94
N PRO A 69 8.18 1.71 19.64
CA PRO A 69 8.67 0.44 20.14
C PRO A 69 10.16 0.42 19.79
N ILE A 70 11.02 0.10 20.76
CA ILE A 70 12.46 0.02 20.56
C ILE A 70 12.69 -0.86 19.33
N SER A 71 12.80 -0.23 18.18
CA SER A 71 13.41 -0.78 17.01
C SER A 71 14.87 -0.81 17.40
N ARG A 72 15.28 -1.92 18.00
CA ARG A 72 16.58 -2.48 17.67
C ARG A 72 16.70 -2.28 16.17
N GLU A 73 17.64 -1.45 15.75
CA GLU A 73 18.11 -1.41 14.37
C GLU A 73 18.67 -2.81 14.09
N SER A 74 17.79 -3.78 13.84
CA SER A 74 18.14 -4.90 13.00
C SER A 74 18.12 -4.32 11.62
N SER A 75 19.30 -4.10 11.07
CA SER A 75 19.52 -3.93 9.63
C SER A 75 19.06 -5.22 8.93
N HIS A 76 17.75 -5.45 8.88
CA HIS A 76 17.12 -6.38 7.97
C HIS A 76 16.88 -5.57 6.70
N SER A 77 17.88 -5.57 5.82
CA SER A 77 17.63 -5.24 4.43
C SER A 77 16.99 -6.47 3.81
N GLU A 78 15.67 -6.41 3.65
CA GLU A 78 15.01 -7.11 2.55
C GLU A 78 15.55 -6.43 1.29
N ASP A 79 16.61 -7.00 0.73
CA ASP A 79 17.10 -6.71 -0.61
C ASP A 79 16.10 -7.37 -1.58
N GLU A 80 14.90 -6.80 -1.64
CA GLU A 80 13.92 -7.13 -2.66
C GLU A 80 14.47 -6.54 -3.96
N SER A 81 15.13 -7.38 -4.75
CA SER A 81 15.49 -7.07 -6.12
C SER A 81 14.20 -6.83 -6.91
N PHE A 82 13.72 -5.59 -6.90
CA PHE A 82 12.49 -5.21 -7.59
C PHE A 82 12.71 -5.24 -9.11
N THR A 83 12.48 -6.40 -9.73
CA THR A 83 12.37 -6.52 -11.18
C THR A 83 11.16 -5.72 -11.64
N ASP A 84 11.37 -4.93 -12.71
CA ASP A 84 10.31 -4.14 -13.34
C ASP A 84 9.53 -5.09 -14.24
N ASP A 85 8.58 -5.81 -13.66
CA ASP A 85 7.65 -6.62 -14.43
C ASP A 85 6.25 -6.00 -14.37
N ASP A 86 5.78 -5.60 -15.55
CA ASP A 86 4.36 -5.59 -15.92
C ASP A 86 3.80 -7.05 -16.00
N GLU A 87 4.52 -8.03 -15.47
CA GLU A 87 4.09 -9.40 -15.24
C GLU A 87 3.84 -9.66 -13.75
N MET A 88 2.81 -10.46 -13.51
CA MET A 88 2.28 -10.81 -12.22
C MET A 88 3.22 -11.81 -11.54
N ASP A 89 4.20 -11.34 -10.77
CA ASP A 89 4.93 -12.21 -9.84
C ASP A 89 4.05 -12.51 -8.63
N GLU A 90 3.54 -13.74 -8.60
CA GLU A 90 2.96 -14.36 -7.41
C GLU A 90 4.09 -14.71 -6.44
N ASP A 91 4.49 -13.75 -5.61
CA ASP A 91 5.21 -14.07 -4.37
C ASP A 91 4.23 -14.76 -3.41
N ILE A 92 4.33 -16.10 -3.39
CA ILE A 92 3.74 -16.96 -2.37
C ILE A 92 4.38 -16.57 -1.04
N HIS A 93 3.71 -15.70 -0.28
CA HIS A 93 4.01 -15.53 1.13
C HIS A 93 3.63 -16.83 1.86
N GLU A 94 4.64 -17.53 2.38
CA GLU A 94 4.45 -18.64 3.31
C GLU A 94 3.56 -18.20 4.48
N ASP A 95 2.45 -18.91 4.63
CA ASP A 95 1.48 -18.76 5.71
C ASP A 95 2.18 -19.11 7.04
N PRO A 96 2.14 -18.27 8.08
CA PRO A 96 2.63 -18.67 9.39
C PRO A 96 1.77 -19.83 9.88
N GLU A 97 2.41 -20.98 10.13
CA GLU A 97 1.84 -22.23 10.63
C GLU A 97 0.64 -22.00 11.56
N LEU A 98 -0.55 -22.38 11.08
CA LEU A 98 -1.76 -22.41 11.87
C LEU A 98 -1.66 -23.54 12.92
N ASP A 99 -1.52 -23.13 14.17
CA ASP A 99 -1.63 -23.97 15.37
C ASP A 99 -2.93 -24.82 15.29
N PRO A 100 -2.89 -26.16 15.31
CA PRO A 100 -3.99 -27.02 14.85
C PRO A 100 -5.14 -27.19 15.87
N LYS A 101 -5.45 -26.17 16.66
CA LYS A 101 -6.61 -26.15 17.56
C LYS A 101 -7.37 -24.83 17.51
N LEU A 102 -7.96 -24.54 16.36
CA LEU A 102 -9.06 -23.60 16.27
C LEU A 102 -10.21 -24.27 15.52
N ASP A 103 -11.37 -24.30 16.20
CA ASP A 103 -12.65 -24.78 15.71
C ASP A 103 -12.98 -24.23 14.30
N PRO A 104 -13.79 -24.93 13.47
CA PRO A 104 -14.03 -24.52 12.09
C PRO A 104 -14.66 -23.13 12.03
N VAL A 105 -13.84 -22.13 11.69
CA VAL A 105 -14.27 -20.74 11.51
C VAL A 105 -15.12 -20.67 10.24
N SER A 106 -16.41 -20.42 10.47
CA SER A 106 -17.39 -19.94 9.51
C SER A 106 -16.78 -18.96 8.49
N GLU A 107 -17.07 -19.18 7.20
CA GLU A 107 -16.78 -18.28 6.07
C GLU A 107 -16.68 -16.81 6.50
N SER A 108 -15.45 -16.28 6.51
CA SER A 108 -15.15 -14.94 7.02
C SER A 108 -15.65 -13.86 6.06
N ALA A 109 -16.93 -13.50 6.19
CA ALA A 109 -17.47 -12.30 5.56
C ALA A 109 -16.63 -11.09 6.00
N ILE A 110 -16.02 -10.40 5.03
CA ILE A 110 -15.18 -9.22 5.29
C ILE A 110 -16.02 -8.19 6.07
N PRO A 111 -15.56 -7.70 7.24
CA PRO A 111 -16.39 -6.86 8.09
C PRO A 111 -16.81 -5.57 7.36
N PRO A 112 -18.05 -5.08 7.55
CA PRO A 112 -18.52 -3.86 6.92
C PRO A 112 -17.73 -2.64 7.39
N LEU A 113 -17.53 -1.64 6.51
CA LEU A 113 -16.83 -0.42 6.90
C LEU A 113 -17.63 0.36 7.95
N THR A 114 -16.94 0.79 9.00
CA THR A 114 -17.50 1.79 9.92
C THR A 114 -17.80 3.10 9.17
N PRO A 115 -18.74 3.94 9.64
CA PRO A 115 -19.04 5.22 8.99
C PRO A 115 -17.81 6.12 8.80
N LEU A 116 -16.89 6.10 9.76
CA LEU A 116 -15.65 6.86 9.70
C LEU A 116 -14.68 6.31 8.63
N GLN A 117 -14.50 4.98 8.57
CA GLN A 117 -13.65 4.36 7.56
C GLN A 117 -14.20 4.60 6.16
N ARG A 118 -15.53 4.51 5.98
CA ARG A 118 -16.21 4.83 4.71
C ARG A 118 -15.97 6.27 4.28
N ALA A 119 -16.18 7.24 5.18
CA ALA A 119 -15.93 8.65 4.87
C ALA A 119 -14.45 8.95 4.58
N CYS A 120 -13.53 8.23 5.25
CA CYS A 120 -12.10 8.34 4.98
C CYS A 120 -11.74 7.76 3.61
N LEU A 121 -12.31 6.59 3.27
CA LEU A 121 -12.17 5.98 1.95
C LEU A 121 -12.69 6.90 0.85
N ASP A 122 -13.90 7.46 1.01
CA ASP A 122 -14.49 8.42 0.07
C ASP A 122 -13.56 9.61 -0.18
N PHE A 123 -13.00 10.17 0.88
CA PHE A 123 -12.07 11.28 0.78
C PHE A 123 -10.79 10.89 0.04
N CYS A 124 -10.19 9.73 0.37
CA CYS A 124 -9.00 9.23 -0.33
C CYS A 124 -9.26 8.98 -1.83
N ILE A 125 -10.42 8.44 -2.18
CA ILE A 125 -10.82 8.23 -3.58
C ILE A 125 -10.97 9.56 -4.32
N GLU A 126 -11.55 10.58 -3.69
CA GLU A 126 -11.65 11.93 -4.29
C GLU A 126 -10.29 12.64 -4.42
N LEU A 127 -9.31 12.33 -3.55
CA LEU A 127 -7.93 12.79 -3.71
C LEU A 127 -7.25 12.11 -4.91
N LEU A 128 -7.39 10.80 -5.06
CA LEU A 128 -6.84 10.03 -6.18
C LEU A 128 -7.47 10.43 -7.53
N ASN A 129 -8.77 10.74 -7.54
CA ASN A 129 -9.54 11.13 -8.72
C ASN A 129 -9.36 12.60 -9.14
N GLN A 130 -8.35 13.30 -8.63
CA GLN A 130 -8.03 14.64 -9.09
C GLN A 130 -7.34 14.59 -10.47
N ARG A 131 -7.64 15.53 -11.35
CA ARG A 131 -6.83 15.77 -12.56
C ARG A 131 -5.84 16.91 -12.33
N VAL A 132 -4.60 16.66 -12.69
CA VAL A 132 -3.45 17.55 -12.60
C VAL A 132 -3.17 18.09 -14.00
N VAL A 133 -3.72 19.28 -14.30
CA VAL A 133 -3.66 19.86 -15.65
C VAL A 133 -2.69 21.04 -15.74
N HIS A 134 -2.50 21.78 -14.64
CA HIS A 134 -1.72 23.03 -14.66
C HIS A 134 -0.46 22.92 -13.80
N ARG A 135 -0.62 22.93 -12.47
CA ARG A 135 0.50 22.78 -11.53
C ARG A 135 0.32 21.49 -10.75
N GLU A 136 1.38 20.68 -10.70
CA GLU A 136 1.40 19.43 -9.95
C GLU A 136 1.06 19.64 -8.47
N TYR A 137 1.59 20.73 -7.90
CA TYR A 137 1.39 21.12 -6.51
C TYR A 137 0.03 21.76 -6.20
N ASP A 138 -0.90 21.83 -7.17
CA ASP A 138 -2.31 22.12 -6.86
C ASP A 138 -3.03 20.85 -6.35
N CYS A 139 -2.42 19.68 -6.51
CA CYS A 139 -2.92 18.44 -5.94
C CYS A 139 -2.42 18.25 -4.50
N ALA A 140 -3.38 18.14 -3.57
CA ALA A 140 -3.08 17.90 -2.17
C ALA A 140 -2.33 16.58 -1.93
N LEU A 141 -2.67 15.53 -2.69
CA LEU A 141 -1.98 14.24 -2.60
C LEU A 141 -0.52 14.36 -3.07
N VAL A 142 -0.27 15.03 -4.20
CA VAL A 142 1.11 15.29 -4.67
C VAL A 142 1.90 16.11 -3.66
N CYS A 143 1.28 17.14 -3.05
CA CYS A 143 1.94 17.91 -1.99
C CYS A 143 2.29 17.04 -0.78
N ALA A 144 1.37 16.20 -0.32
CA ALA A 144 1.61 15.28 0.79
C ALA A 144 2.75 14.31 0.45
N MET A 145 2.78 13.76 -0.77
CA MET A 145 3.87 12.91 -1.22
C MET A 145 5.20 13.65 -1.27
N ALA A 146 5.23 14.89 -1.77
CA ALA A 146 6.45 15.71 -1.82
C ALA A 146 7.02 15.96 -0.41
N VAL A 147 6.15 16.18 0.59
CA VAL A 147 6.57 16.30 2.00
C VAL A 147 7.17 14.99 2.52
N LEU A 148 6.63 13.84 2.13
CA LEU A 148 7.23 12.54 2.47
C LEU A 148 8.61 12.35 1.82
N GLY A 149 8.97 13.13 0.80
CA GLY A 149 10.30 13.14 0.20
C GLY A 149 11.38 13.84 1.03
N VAL A 150 11.00 14.48 2.15
CA VAL A 150 11.92 15.18 3.06
C VAL A 150 12.28 14.27 4.25
N ARG A 151 13.55 14.31 4.69
CA ARG A 151 14.04 13.58 5.88
C ARG A 151 13.86 14.43 7.15
N ASP A 152 13.65 13.77 8.30
CA ASP A 152 13.42 14.44 9.60
C ASP A 152 14.60 15.31 10.06
N ARG A 153 15.83 14.95 9.66
CA ARG A 153 17.06 15.70 10.00
C ARG A 153 17.41 16.77 8.95
N GLY A 154 16.50 17.06 8.03
CA GLY A 154 16.72 17.92 6.88
C GLY A 154 17.29 17.16 5.68
N GLY A 155 17.14 17.76 4.50
CA GLY A 155 17.55 17.17 3.23
C GLY A 155 16.48 16.32 2.54
N TRP A 156 16.79 15.91 1.31
CA TRP A 156 15.92 15.10 0.47
C TRP A 156 16.22 13.61 0.65
N ARG A 157 15.20 12.77 0.51
CA ARG A 157 15.36 11.31 0.44
C ARG A 157 16.09 10.93 -0.84
N THR A 158 16.84 9.84 -0.77
CA THR A 158 17.59 9.30 -1.90
C THR A 158 16.69 8.47 -2.83
N PRO A 159 17.19 8.16 -4.05
CA PRO A 159 16.56 7.18 -4.94
C PRO A 159 16.39 5.78 -4.34
N GLU A 160 17.10 5.45 -3.25
CA GLU A 160 16.93 4.21 -2.48
C GLU A 160 15.76 4.28 -1.50
N ASP A 161 15.55 5.45 -0.86
CA ASP A 161 14.59 5.59 0.24
C ASP A 161 13.18 5.96 -0.21
N TYR A 162 13.06 6.75 -1.27
CA TYR A 162 11.78 7.37 -1.64
C TYR A 162 10.87 6.48 -2.50
N PRO A 163 11.37 5.75 -3.52
CA PRO A 163 10.53 4.83 -4.29
C PRO A 163 9.82 3.76 -3.46
N PRO A 164 10.40 3.19 -2.38
CA PRO A 164 9.66 2.31 -1.46
C PRO A 164 8.44 2.98 -0.83
N ILE A 165 8.54 4.26 -0.47
CA ILE A 165 7.40 5.03 0.08
C ILE A 165 6.32 5.21 -0.98
N LEU A 166 6.71 5.60 -2.20
CA LEU A 166 5.78 5.70 -3.33
C LEU A 166 5.07 4.36 -3.59
N SER A 167 5.81 3.25 -3.59
CA SER A 167 5.30 1.89 -3.80
C SER A 167 4.25 1.51 -2.75
N LYS A 168 4.52 1.79 -1.47
CA LYS A 168 3.57 1.54 -0.37
C LYS A 168 2.27 2.32 -0.58
N VAL A 169 2.36 3.61 -0.95
CA VAL A 169 1.17 4.44 -1.20
C VAL A 169 0.39 3.97 -2.42
N ILE A 170 1.08 3.59 -3.52
CA ILE A 170 0.45 3.04 -4.72
C ILE A 170 -0.29 1.74 -4.40
N LYS A 171 0.34 0.82 -3.64
CA LYS A 171 -0.26 -0.45 -3.22
C LYS A 171 -1.50 -0.21 -2.34
N LEU A 172 -1.41 0.69 -1.35
CA LEU A 172 -2.57 1.09 -0.54
C LEU A 172 -3.70 1.71 -1.36
N ALA A 173 -3.38 2.57 -2.33
CA ALA A 173 -4.37 3.18 -3.21
C ALA A 173 -5.11 2.12 -4.05
N ARG A 174 -4.41 1.09 -4.55
CA ARG A 174 -5.04 -0.04 -5.26
C ARG A 174 -6.02 -0.79 -4.35
N PHE A 175 -5.62 -1.10 -3.12
CA PHE A 175 -6.54 -1.72 -2.15
C PHE A 175 -7.75 -0.85 -1.81
N MET A 176 -7.57 0.48 -1.70
CA MET A 176 -8.68 1.42 -1.51
C MET A 176 -9.67 1.39 -2.68
N VAL A 177 -9.18 1.33 -3.93
CA VAL A 177 -10.03 1.21 -5.12
C VAL A 177 -10.84 -0.07 -5.10
N VAL A 178 -10.22 -1.22 -4.79
CA VAL A 178 -10.93 -2.50 -4.67
C VAL A 178 -12.00 -2.43 -3.57
N ARG A 179 -11.64 -1.91 -2.39
CA ARG A 179 -12.61 -1.78 -1.29
C ARG A 179 -13.77 -0.84 -1.67
N LYS A 180 -13.49 0.25 -2.39
CA LYS A 180 -14.52 1.17 -2.85
C LYS A 180 -15.44 0.54 -3.88
N ALA A 181 -14.90 -0.28 -4.78
CA ALA A 181 -15.67 -0.99 -5.79
C ALA A 181 -16.62 -2.01 -5.16
N MET A 182 -16.18 -2.73 -4.13
CA MET A 182 -17.04 -3.64 -3.37
C MET A 182 -18.21 -2.88 -2.73
N GLU A 183 -17.92 -1.75 -2.08
CA GLU A 183 -18.96 -0.92 -1.46
C GLU A 183 -19.98 -0.40 -2.48
N LEU A 184 -19.54 -0.02 -3.68
CA LEU A 184 -20.44 0.45 -4.75
C LEU A 184 -21.30 -0.67 -5.32
N ALA A 185 -20.76 -1.89 -5.44
CA ALA A 185 -21.51 -3.05 -5.91
C ALA A 185 -22.59 -3.47 -4.90
N GLU A 186 -22.27 -3.50 -3.59
CA GLU A 186 -23.24 -3.81 -2.52
C GLU A 186 -24.40 -2.80 -2.50
N ASN A 187 -24.11 -1.50 -2.62
CA ASN A 187 -25.14 -0.45 -2.64
C ASN A 187 -26.04 -0.49 -3.90
N GLU A 188 -25.57 -1.04 -5.02
CA GLU A 188 -26.40 -1.25 -6.23
C GLU A 188 -27.32 -2.46 -6.09
N ASP A 189 -26.99 -3.42 -5.23
CA ASP A 189 -27.85 -4.57 -4.92
C ASP A 189 -28.97 -4.20 -3.94
N ASP A 190 -28.73 -3.25 -3.03
CA ASP A 190 -29.73 -2.70 -2.10
C ASP A 190 -30.65 -1.62 -2.73
N ALA A 191 -30.34 -1.17 -3.95
CA ALA A 191 -31.20 -0.24 -4.69
C ALA A 191 -32.41 -1.00 -5.25
N GLU A 192 -33.48 -1.07 -4.44
CA GLU A 192 -34.82 -1.52 -4.84
C GLU A 192 -35.14 -1.07 -6.28
N PRO A 193 -35.59 -1.96 -7.18
CA PRO A 193 -36.01 -1.56 -8.51
C PRO A 193 -37.18 -0.61 -8.33
N ALA A 194 -36.91 0.69 -8.51
CA ALA A 194 -37.93 1.72 -8.45
C ALA A 194 -39.09 1.28 -9.35
N SER A 195 -40.19 0.92 -8.71
CA SER A 195 -41.50 0.58 -9.25
C SER A 195 -41.65 0.94 -10.72
N SER A 196 -41.31 0.00 -11.61
CA SER A 196 -41.89 -0.04 -12.94
C SER A 196 -43.16 -0.87 -12.81
N MET A 197 -44.21 -0.28 -12.24
CA MET A 197 -45.56 -0.61 -12.69
C MET A 197 -45.60 -0.26 -14.17
N GLN A 198 -45.20 -1.20 -15.02
CA GLN A 198 -45.58 -1.19 -16.42
C GLN A 198 -47.03 -1.67 -16.41
N GLU A 199 -47.94 -0.71 -16.31
CA GLU A 199 -49.34 -0.94 -16.65
C GLU A 199 -49.39 -1.65 -18.01
N ASN A 200 -50.13 -2.76 -18.02
CA ASN A 200 -50.45 -3.50 -19.22
C ASN A 200 -51.21 -2.56 -20.17
N ASP A 201 -50.52 -2.01 -21.18
CA ASP A 201 -51.21 -1.38 -22.31
C ASP A 201 -51.50 -2.43 -23.38
N TRP A 202 -52.72 -2.92 -23.28
CA TRP A 202 -53.43 -3.72 -24.25
C TRP A 202 -53.73 -2.84 -25.48
N ASP A 203 -52.88 -2.90 -26.52
CA ASP A 203 -53.26 -2.93 -27.96
C ASP A 203 -52.03 -2.62 -28.83
N SER A 204 -51.50 -3.61 -29.55
CA SER A 204 -50.83 -3.35 -30.83
C SER A 204 -50.71 -4.65 -31.63
N ALA A 205 -51.81 -5.03 -32.24
CA ALA A 205 -51.86 -6.01 -33.32
C ALA A 205 -51.23 -5.42 -34.61
N TYR A 206 -49.92 -5.16 -34.64
CA TYR A 206 -49.16 -5.02 -35.88
C TYR A 206 -47.70 -5.36 -35.60
N GLY A 207 -47.20 -6.40 -36.29
CA GLY A 207 -45.83 -6.90 -36.14
C GLY A 207 -44.79 -5.87 -36.57
N GLY A 208 -44.18 -5.22 -35.60
CA GLY A 208 -42.91 -4.51 -35.70
C GLY A 208 -42.09 -4.87 -34.48
N SER A 209 -40.98 -5.58 -34.68
CA SER A 209 -40.10 -6.03 -33.59
C SER A 209 -39.66 -4.83 -32.74
N PRO A 210 -39.97 -4.78 -31.44
CA PRO A 210 -39.34 -3.81 -30.55
C PRO A 210 -37.93 -4.33 -30.26
N SER A 211 -36.92 -3.60 -30.71
CA SER A 211 -35.54 -3.78 -30.24
C SER A 211 -35.55 -3.70 -28.71
N PRO A 212 -35.07 -4.73 -27.98
CA PRO A 212 -35.05 -4.68 -26.53
C PRO A 212 -34.10 -3.54 -26.12
N ARG A 213 -34.66 -2.47 -25.56
CA ARG A 213 -33.90 -1.45 -24.84
C ARG A 213 -33.01 -2.20 -23.84
N ALA A 214 -31.69 -2.08 -24.00
CA ALA A 214 -30.73 -2.63 -23.06
C ALA A 214 -31.09 -2.10 -21.67
N THR A 215 -31.58 -2.98 -20.81
CA THR A 215 -31.64 -2.72 -19.38
C THR A 215 -30.20 -2.41 -18.93
N PRO A 216 -29.96 -1.33 -18.17
CA PRO A 216 -28.63 -1.09 -17.63
C PRO A 216 -28.27 -2.29 -16.76
N SER A 217 -27.35 -3.13 -17.25
CA SER A 217 -26.79 -4.23 -16.48
C SER A 217 -26.16 -3.63 -15.21
N LYS A 218 -26.58 -4.15 -14.04
CA LYS A 218 -26.01 -3.79 -12.75
C LYS A 218 -24.48 -3.90 -12.82
N LYS A 219 -23.75 -2.92 -12.31
CA LYS A 219 -22.30 -2.92 -12.41
C LYS A 219 -21.70 -3.79 -11.31
N GLY A 220 -21.06 -4.89 -11.71
CA GLY A 220 -20.30 -5.72 -10.78
C GLY A 220 -19.08 -5.00 -10.20
N CYS A 221 -18.56 -5.50 -9.08
CA CYS A 221 -17.36 -4.97 -8.41
C CYS A 221 -16.18 -4.80 -9.40
N LEU A 222 -15.89 -5.82 -10.22
CA LEU A 222 -14.81 -5.74 -11.21
C LEU A 222 -15.01 -4.60 -12.22
N GLN A 223 -16.25 -4.33 -12.65
CA GLN A 223 -16.53 -3.22 -13.56
C GLN A 223 -16.28 -1.86 -12.88
N TRP A 224 -16.59 -1.73 -11.60
CA TRP A 224 -16.26 -0.55 -10.80
C TRP A 224 -14.75 -0.36 -10.65
N VAL A 225 -14.00 -1.45 -10.43
CA VAL A 225 -12.53 -1.43 -10.40
C VAL A 225 -11.99 -0.94 -11.74
N THR A 226 -12.36 -1.57 -12.86
CA THR A 226 -11.91 -1.16 -14.20
C THR A 226 -12.23 0.32 -14.47
N GLN A 227 -13.44 0.76 -14.14
CA GLN A 227 -13.84 2.16 -14.33
C GLN A 227 -12.97 3.14 -13.52
N MET A 228 -12.65 2.82 -12.26
CA MET A 228 -11.78 3.66 -11.45
C MET A 228 -10.33 3.59 -11.92
N MET A 229 -9.87 2.43 -12.36
CA MET A 229 -8.51 2.24 -12.86
C MET A 229 -8.23 3.11 -14.08
N ASP A 230 -9.08 3.00 -15.10
CA ASP A 230 -8.97 3.78 -16.34
C ASP A 230 -9.07 5.29 -16.09
N ARG A 231 -9.87 5.66 -15.08
CA ARG A 231 -10.13 7.06 -14.79
C ARG A 231 -8.96 7.76 -14.10
N PHE A 232 -8.30 7.11 -13.14
CA PHE A 232 -7.30 7.78 -12.30
C PHE A 232 -6.17 6.91 -11.77
N MET A 233 -6.09 5.61 -12.05
CA MET A 233 -5.00 4.75 -11.53
C MET A 233 -3.91 4.44 -12.56
N VAL A 234 -4.14 4.68 -13.85
CA VAL A 234 -3.20 4.36 -14.93
C VAL A 234 -2.44 5.60 -15.42
N ARG A 235 -1.28 5.37 -16.07
CA ARG A 235 -0.55 6.44 -16.77
C ARG A 235 -1.41 7.00 -17.92
N GLY A 236 -1.27 8.30 -18.19
CA GLY A 236 -2.08 9.02 -19.18
C GLY A 236 -3.40 9.60 -18.63
N SER A 237 -3.78 9.26 -17.39
CA SER A 237 -4.99 9.80 -16.75
C SER A 237 -4.85 11.24 -16.25
N GLN A 238 -3.63 11.81 -16.27
CA GLN A 238 -3.28 13.09 -15.65
C GLN A 238 -3.66 13.13 -14.17
N SER A 239 -3.55 12.01 -13.46
CA SER A 239 -3.87 11.91 -12.03
C SER A 239 -2.61 11.96 -11.14
N PRO A 240 -2.76 12.13 -9.82
CA PRO A 240 -1.67 11.95 -8.87
C PRO A 240 -1.04 10.56 -8.92
N MET A 241 -1.80 9.54 -9.33
CA MET A 241 -1.26 8.19 -9.52
C MET A 241 -0.20 8.17 -10.61
N GLN A 242 -0.44 8.85 -11.73
CA GLN A 242 0.56 8.99 -12.78
C GLN A 242 1.83 9.64 -12.24
N TRP A 243 1.72 10.74 -11.49
CA TRP A 243 2.88 11.41 -10.88
C TRP A 243 3.68 10.46 -9.97
N MET A 244 3.00 9.69 -9.10
CA MET A 244 3.66 8.72 -8.23
C MET A 244 4.32 7.58 -9.01
N LEU A 245 3.66 7.06 -10.06
CA LEU A 245 4.19 6.00 -10.92
C LEU A 245 5.42 6.46 -11.70
N ASP A 246 5.39 7.67 -12.26
CA ASP A 246 6.49 8.22 -13.05
C ASP A 246 7.70 8.52 -12.16
N LEU A 247 7.48 9.13 -10.98
CA LEU A 247 8.54 9.41 -10.03
C LEU A 247 9.15 8.15 -9.42
N ARG A 248 8.33 7.12 -9.17
CA ARG A 248 8.79 5.80 -8.73
C ARG A 248 9.69 5.15 -9.78
N THR A 249 9.23 5.05 -11.02
CA THR A 249 10.00 4.47 -12.12
C THR A 249 11.30 5.24 -12.35
N TYR A 250 11.25 6.58 -12.28
CA TYR A 250 12.45 7.40 -12.38
C TYR A 250 13.45 7.11 -11.25
N GLY A 251 12.99 7.06 -10.00
CA GLY A 251 13.84 6.75 -8.85
C GLY A 251 14.45 5.35 -8.92
N LEU A 252 13.67 4.34 -9.32
CA LEU A 252 14.17 2.98 -9.55
C LEU A 252 15.19 2.94 -10.69
N LYS A 253 14.95 3.68 -11.78
CA LYS A 253 15.92 3.77 -12.87
C LYS A 253 17.25 4.35 -12.40
N ILE A 254 17.25 5.34 -11.51
CA ILE A 254 18.48 5.85 -10.92
C ILE A 254 19.12 4.78 -10.03
N HIS A 255 18.33 4.13 -9.17
CA HIS A 255 18.81 3.09 -8.27
C HIS A 255 19.52 1.95 -9.03
N TYR A 256 18.91 1.42 -10.09
CA TYR A 256 19.48 0.31 -10.84
C TYR A 256 20.65 0.69 -11.76
N ASN A 257 20.73 1.94 -12.21
CA ASN A 257 21.77 2.38 -13.15
C ASN A 257 22.90 3.18 -12.49
N THR A 258 22.80 3.46 -11.19
CA THR A 258 23.85 4.14 -10.44
C THR A 258 24.52 3.14 -9.53
N THR A 259 25.85 3.07 -9.57
CA THR A 259 26.61 2.25 -8.62
C THR A 259 26.38 2.79 -7.22
N THR A 260 25.63 2.07 -6.39
CA THR A 260 25.52 2.35 -4.96
C THR A 260 26.87 2.15 -4.28
N GLU A 261 27.11 2.90 -3.21
CA GLU A 261 28.33 2.79 -2.40
C GLU A 261 28.52 1.35 -1.91
N GLY A 262 29.76 0.85 -1.97
CA GLY A 262 30.07 -0.51 -1.56
C GLY A 262 29.76 -0.70 -0.07
N HIS A 263 28.78 -1.55 0.24
CA HIS A 263 28.41 -1.85 1.63
C HIS A 263 29.41 -2.76 2.34
N VAL A 264 30.31 -3.41 1.59
CA VAL A 264 31.30 -4.36 2.11
C VAL A 264 32.68 -3.69 2.16
N THR A 265 33.23 -3.57 3.36
CA THR A 265 34.60 -3.04 3.55
C THR A 265 35.43 -3.99 4.41
N TRP A 266 36.72 -4.13 4.08
CA TRP A 266 37.70 -4.84 4.91
C TRP A 266 38.43 -3.83 5.80
N GLN A 267 38.28 -3.94 7.12
CA GLN A 267 39.03 -3.08 8.05
C GLN A 267 40.45 -3.61 8.28
N ASN A 268 40.64 -4.93 8.20
CA ASN A 268 41.88 -5.68 8.41
C ASN A 268 41.90 -6.94 7.51
N SER A 269 42.82 -7.89 7.76
CA SER A 269 42.88 -9.17 7.03
C SER A 269 41.76 -10.15 7.36
N ASP A 270 41.06 -9.99 8.51
CA ASP A 270 40.08 -10.96 9.01
C ASP A 270 38.73 -10.35 9.41
N GLU A 271 38.61 -9.01 9.39
CA GLU A 271 37.41 -8.29 9.82
C GLU A 271 36.68 -7.66 8.63
N LEU A 272 35.42 -8.06 8.46
CA LEU A 272 34.51 -7.58 7.43
C LEU A 272 33.44 -6.69 8.06
N LEU A 273 33.21 -5.54 7.44
CA LEU A 273 32.14 -4.61 7.74
C LEU A 273 31.09 -4.69 6.63
N TYR A 274 29.85 -4.99 7.00
CA TYR A 274 28.68 -4.84 6.15
C TYR A 274 27.66 -3.92 6.82
N LYS A 275 27.45 -2.72 6.26
CA LYS A 275 26.61 -1.67 6.89
C LYS A 275 27.05 -1.42 8.34
N ASP A 276 26.15 -1.64 9.31
CA ASP A 276 26.41 -1.47 10.75
C ASP A 276 26.88 -2.77 11.44
N VAL A 277 27.02 -3.86 10.67
CA VAL A 277 27.41 -5.17 11.19
C VAL A 277 28.90 -5.41 10.96
N LYS A 278 29.62 -5.68 12.05
CA LYS A 278 31.04 -6.05 12.04
C LYS A 278 31.20 -7.48 12.47
N PHE A 279 31.90 -8.28 11.68
CA PHE A 279 32.20 -9.66 12.02
C PHE A 279 33.54 -10.11 11.45
N THR A 280 34.13 -11.10 12.11
CA THR A 280 35.33 -11.79 11.63
C THR A 280 34.97 -12.91 10.66
N MET A 281 35.90 -13.32 9.79
CA MET A 281 35.66 -14.49 8.93
C MET A 281 35.46 -15.79 9.73
N ARG A 282 35.95 -15.86 10.98
CA ARG A 282 35.62 -16.98 11.90
C ARG A 282 34.15 -16.96 12.30
N GLN A 283 33.63 -15.79 12.67
CA GLN A 283 32.22 -15.63 13.03
C GLN A 283 31.31 -15.89 11.84
N PHE A 284 31.68 -15.41 10.65
CA PHE A 284 30.95 -15.68 9.41
C PHE A 284 30.86 -17.18 9.11
N ARG A 285 32.01 -17.89 9.10
CA ARG A 285 32.03 -19.36 8.91
C ARG A 285 31.23 -20.07 9.98
N GLY A 286 31.34 -19.62 11.23
CA GLY A 286 30.55 -20.14 12.33
C GLY A 286 29.05 -19.97 12.07
N MET A 287 28.60 -18.80 11.63
CA MET A 287 27.20 -18.54 11.29
C MET A 287 26.72 -19.48 10.17
N VAL A 288 27.46 -19.58 9.06
CA VAL A 288 27.12 -20.49 7.94
C VAL A 288 27.05 -21.94 8.43
N ASP A 289 28.03 -22.39 9.22
CA ASP A 289 28.04 -23.75 9.77
C ASP A 289 26.84 -24.00 10.69
N HIS A 290 26.39 -23.01 11.47
CA HIS A 290 25.18 -23.14 12.29
C HIS A 290 23.93 -23.19 11.42
N THR A 291 23.79 -22.30 10.44
CA THR A 291 22.65 -22.31 9.50
C THR A 291 22.54 -23.64 8.76
N VAL A 292 23.65 -24.21 8.30
CA VAL A 292 23.67 -25.53 7.64
C VAL A 292 23.26 -26.64 8.60
N ARG A 293 23.74 -26.60 9.85
CA ARG A 293 23.34 -27.58 10.88
C ARG A 293 21.85 -27.47 11.21
N ASP A 294 21.32 -26.26 11.37
CA ASP A 294 19.92 -26.02 11.68
C ASP A 294 19.01 -26.42 10.51
N ALA A 295 19.37 -26.06 9.28
CA ALA A 295 18.65 -26.48 8.08
C ALA A 295 18.64 -28.02 7.96
N ARG A 296 19.78 -28.68 8.20
CA ARG A 296 19.86 -30.14 8.21
C ARG A 296 18.99 -30.76 9.31
N ARG A 297 18.97 -30.14 10.49
CA ARG A 297 18.12 -30.57 11.60
C ARG A 297 16.64 -30.47 11.23
N ILE A 298 16.17 -29.32 10.74
CA ILE A 298 14.78 -29.11 10.30
C ILE A 298 14.42 -30.11 9.19
N LEU A 299 15.29 -30.28 8.20
CA LEU A 299 15.07 -31.23 7.11
C LEU A 299 14.92 -32.67 7.63
N MET A 300 15.75 -33.10 8.58
CA MET A 300 15.73 -34.47 9.10
C MET A 300 14.63 -34.72 10.13
N GLU A 301 14.46 -33.82 11.10
CA GLU A 301 13.56 -33.98 12.24
C GLU A 301 12.12 -33.58 11.89
N ASP A 302 11.94 -32.44 11.23
CA ASP A 302 10.63 -31.82 11.04
C ASP A 302 10.00 -32.20 9.70
N LEU A 303 10.80 -32.22 8.61
CA LEU A 303 10.30 -32.52 7.26
C LEU A 303 10.34 -34.01 6.92
N LEU A 304 11.52 -34.64 6.91
CA LEU A 304 11.70 -36.03 6.48
C LEU A 304 11.42 -37.06 7.57
N GLN A 305 11.42 -36.64 8.84
CA GLN A 305 11.22 -37.48 10.03
C GLN A 305 12.07 -38.76 10.01
N CYS A 306 13.32 -38.66 9.57
CA CYS A 306 14.20 -39.80 9.35
C CYS A 306 15.55 -39.63 10.07
N ALA A 307 16.12 -40.76 10.48
CA ALA A 307 17.43 -40.78 11.13
C ALA A 307 18.55 -40.48 10.10
N PRO A 308 19.70 -39.94 10.52
CA PRO A 308 20.76 -39.50 9.59
C PRO A 308 21.35 -40.60 8.71
N ASP A 309 21.17 -41.86 9.09
CA ASP A 309 21.54 -43.09 8.36
C ASP A 309 20.49 -43.55 7.33
N GLN A 310 19.30 -42.94 7.35
CA GLN A 310 18.17 -43.25 6.46
C GLN A 310 17.98 -42.20 5.36
N VAL A 311 18.79 -41.15 5.33
CA VAL A 311 18.69 -40.11 4.31
C VAL A 311 19.09 -40.67 2.95
N PRO A 312 18.22 -40.58 1.92
CA PRO A 312 18.57 -41.03 0.58
C PRO A 312 19.77 -40.25 0.05
N VAL A 313 20.75 -40.96 -0.48
CA VAL A 313 21.93 -40.35 -1.08
C VAL A 313 21.51 -39.68 -2.39
N ILE A 314 21.61 -38.35 -2.44
CA ILE A 314 21.39 -37.60 -3.68
C ILE A 314 22.63 -37.80 -4.57
N PRO A 315 22.49 -38.37 -5.78
CA PRO A 315 23.61 -38.54 -6.69
C PRO A 315 23.92 -37.20 -7.38
N TRP A 316 24.60 -36.30 -6.67
CA TRP A 316 24.95 -34.96 -7.17
C TRP A 316 25.62 -34.97 -8.54
N ASP A 317 26.44 -35.99 -8.81
CA ASP A 317 27.15 -36.16 -10.08
C ASP A 317 26.23 -36.48 -11.28
N GLN A 318 24.98 -36.88 -11.01
CA GLN A 318 23.96 -37.19 -12.01
C GLN A 318 22.93 -36.06 -12.16
N LEU A 319 22.96 -35.07 -11.27
CA LEU A 319 22.05 -33.93 -11.31
C LEU A 319 22.57 -32.93 -12.36
N TYR A 320 22.00 -33.01 -13.56
CA TYR A 320 22.28 -32.06 -14.64
C TYR A 320 21.05 -31.20 -14.87
N ASP A 321 21.15 -29.93 -14.49
CA ASP A 321 20.11 -28.93 -14.78
C ASP A 321 20.25 -28.48 -16.24
N ASN A 322 19.26 -28.81 -17.06
CA ASN A 322 19.20 -28.35 -18.44
C ASN A 322 18.27 -27.13 -18.51
N PRO A 323 18.82 -25.90 -18.62
CA PRO A 323 18.04 -24.68 -18.53
C PRO A 323 17.07 -24.46 -19.72
N PHE A 324 17.10 -25.32 -20.73
CA PHE A 324 16.16 -25.30 -21.86
C PHE A 324 15.05 -26.35 -21.78
N ASN A 325 15.09 -27.24 -20.78
CA ASN A 325 14.12 -28.31 -20.63
C ASN A 325 13.13 -27.96 -19.52
N GLU A 326 11.91 -27.58 -19.90
CA GLU A 326 10.83 -27.21 -18.97
C GLU A 326 10.16 -28.41 -18.28
N ASP A 327 10.52 -29.64 -18.67
CA ASP A 327 9.98 -30.85 -18.05
C ASP A 327 10.70 -31.16 -16.71
N PRO A 328 9.96 -31.33 -15.60
CA PRO A 328 10.56 -31.69 -14.31
C PRO A 328 11.12 -33.13 -14.38
N GLN A 329 12.41 -33.29 -14.04
CA GLN A 329 13.07 -34.60 -13.93
C GLN A 329 12.63 -35.40 -12.71
#